data_AF-A0A174RAV5-F1
#
_entry.id   AF-A0A174RAV5-F1
#
_cell.length_a   1.000
_cell.length_b   1.000
_cell.length_c   1.000
_cell.angle_alpha   90.00
_cell.angle_beta   90.00
_cell.angle_gamma   90.00
#
_symmetry.space_group_name_H-M   'P 1'
#
loop_
_entity.id
_entity.type
_entity.pdbx_description
1 polymer ?
#
loop_
_entity_poly.entity_id
_entity_poly.type
_entity_poly.pdbx_seq_one_letter_code
_entity_poly.pdbx_strand_id
1 'polypeptide(L)' 'MTAPVHTTEERGKKSDYLEVIDVIFEEKHYHAPKNYDTYLTQLYGNYMQIPPKEEKKSHHDFYMYWTVKK' A
#
# COMPACT_ATOMS: atom_id res chain seq x y z
N MET A 1 0.29 15.84 -13.90
CA MET A 1 -0.43 15.40 -12.69
C MET A 1 0.61 15.12 -11.63
N THR A 2 0.82 16.04 -10.69
CA THR A 2 1.72 15.78 -9.56
C THR A 2 0.93 14.87 -8.62
N ALA A 3 1.42 13.65 -8.35
CA ALA A 3 0.79 12.81 -7.33
C ALA A 3 0.68 13.63 -6.03
N PRO A 4 -0.46 13.57 -5.30
CA PRO A 4 -0.56 14.22 -4.01
C PRO A 4 0.58 13.67 -3.15
N VAL A 5 1.52 14.56 -2.83
CA VAL A 5 2.69 14.22 -2.04
C VAL A 5 2.19 14.01 -0.61
N HIS A 6 1.98 12.75 -0.21
CA HIS A 6 1.49 12.35 1.12
C HIS A 6 2.45 12.72 2.28
N THR A 7 3.52 13.46 1.99
CA THR A 7 4.64 13.78 2.89
C THR A 7 4.25 14.41 4.22
N THR A 8 3.11 15.09 4.32
CA THR A 8 2.68 15.68 5.61
C THR A 8 2.00 14.66 6.51
N GLU A 9 1.18 13.77 5.95
CA GLU A 9 0.38 12.78 6.70
C GLU A 9 1.20 11.55 7.11
N GLU A 10 2.26 11.24 6.35
CA GLU A 10 3.20 10.15 6.63
C GLU A 10 4.21 10.45 7.74
N ARG A 11 4.19 11.66 8.33
CA ARG A 11 5.14 12.03 9.39
C ARG A 11 4.83 11.31 10.70
N GLY A 12 5.55 10.21 10.90
CA GLY A 12 5.58 9.46 12.16
C GLY A 12 6.81 9.77 13.02
N LYS A 13 6.73 9.44 14.31
CA LYS A 13 7.90 9.46 15.21
C LYS A 13 8.89 8.40 14.75
N LYS A 14 10.14 8.80 14.46
CA LYS A 14 11.18 7.91 13.95
C LYS A 14 11.37 6.64 14.81
N SER A 15 11.31 6.76 16.13
CA SER A 15 11.43 5.65 17.08
C SER A 15 10.49 4.47 16.78
N ASP A 16 9.25 4.77 16.41
CA ASP A 16 8.19 3.80 16.21
C ASP A 16 8.34 2.98 14.91
N TYR A 17 9.20 3.44 13.99
CA TYR A 17 9.45 2.80 12.70
C TYR A 17 10.81 2.09 12.64
N LEU A 18 11.65 2.25 13.66
CA LEU A 18 12.97 1.60 13.73
C LEU A 18 12.86 0.14 14.19
N GLU A 19 11.83 -0.19 14.97
CA GLU A 19 11.59 -1.56 15.42
C GLU A 19 10.98 -2.37 14.27
N VAL A 20 11.62 -3.50 13.95
CA VAL A 20 11.17 -4.44 12.91
C VAL A 20 10.59 -5.67 13.58
N ILE A 21 9.47 -6.16 13.07
CA ILE A 21 8.76 -7.36 13.53
C ILE A 21 8.54 -8.32 12.36
N ASP A 22 8.46 -9.61 12.67
CA ASP A 22 8.02 -10.64 11.73
C ASP A 22 6.50 -10.67 11.63
N VAL A 23 5.98 -10.50 10.42
CA VAL A 23 4.55 -10.60 10.10
C VAL A 23 4.32 -11.72 9.10
N ILE A 24 3.18 -12.41 9.23
CA ILE A 24 2.77 -13.44 8.28
C ILE A 24 1.80 -12.79 7.29
N PHE A 25 2.13 -12.84 6.01
CA PHE A 25 1.30 -12.37 4.91
C PHE A 25 1.34 -13.40 3.79
N GLU A 26 0.18 -13.84 3.29
CA GLU A 26 0.08 -14.89 2.25
C GLU A 26 0.99 -16.10 2.54
N GLU A 27 0.91 -16.63 3.77
CA GLU A 27 1.65 -17.81 4.24
C GLU A 27 3.19 -17.65 4.26
N LYS A 28 3.68 -16.41 4.11
CA LYS A 28 5.11 -16.09 4.13
C LYS A 28 5.42 -15.10 5.24
N HIS A 29 6.63 -15.22 5.79
CA HIS A 29 7.15 -14.30 6.78
C HIS A 29 7.79 -13.10 6.11
N TYR A 30 7.43 -11.91 6.57
CA TYR A 30 8.01 -10.65 6.13
C TYR A 30 8.42 -9.81 7.31
N HIS A 31 9.48 -9.04 7.13
CA HIS A 31 9.92 -8.05 8.09
C HIS A 31 9.19 -6.75 7.85
N ALA A 32 8.38 -6.31 8.80
CA ALA A 32 7.61 -5.07 8.74
C ALA A 32 7.97 -4.15 9.92
N PRO A 33 7.82 -2.82 9.78
CA PRO A 33 7.92 -1.91 10.91
C PRO A 33 6.85 -2.25 11.95
N LYS A 34 7.17 -2.20 13.25
CA LYS A 34 6.23 -2.52 14.34
C LYS A 34 4.89 -1.80 14.25
N ASN A 35 4.90 -0.52 13.85
CA ASN A 35 3.70 0.31 13.68
C ASN A 35 3.22 0.38 12.22
N TYR A 36 3.38 -0.68 11.43
CA TYR A 36 2.90 -0.74 10.05
C TYR A 36 1.40 -0.42 9.94
N ASP A 37 0.58 -0.88 10.89
CA ASP A 37 -0.87 -0.68 10.87
C ASP A 37 -1.26 0.82 10.96
N THR A 38 -0.58 1.57 11.84
CA THR A 38 -0.81 3.01 11.97
C THR A 38 -0.44 3.74 10.68
N TYR A 39 0.70 3.38 10.08
CA TYR A 39 1.15 3.97 8.83
C TYR A 39 0.17 3.72 7.68
N LEU A 40 -0.28 2.47 7.52
CA LEU A 40 -1.26 2.10 6.49
C LEU A 40 -2.61 2.79 6.72
N THR A 41 -3.04 2.91 7.98
CA THR A 41 -4.29 3.60 8.33
C THR A 41 -4.21 5.10 8.04
N GLN A 42 -3.06 5.74 8.28
CA GLN A 42 -2.86 7.16 7.95
C GLN A 42 -2.91 7.41 6.43
N LEU A 43 -2.31 6.51 5.64
CA LEU A 43 -2.25 6.64 4.19
C LEU A 43 -3.56 6.32 3.47
N TYR A 44 -4.21 5.23 3.89
CA TYR A 44 -5.31 4.62 3.14
C TYR A 44 -6.63 4.60 3.92
N GLY A 45 -6.65 5.06 5.18
CA GLY A 45 -7.82 4.95 6.04
C GLY A 45 -8.09 3.51 6.44
N ASN A 46 -9.33 3.03 6.28
CA ASN A 46 -9.70 1.65 6.61
C ASN A 46 -9.24 0.65 5.53
N TYR A 47 -7.93 0.44 5.42
CA TYR A 47 -7.28 -0.31 4.35
C TYR A 47 -7.61 -1.82 4.34
N MET A 48 -8.03 -2.37 5.49
CA MET A 48 -8.45 -3.77 5.62
C MET A 48 -9.90 -4.00 5.17
N GLN A 49 -10.65 -2.92 4.93
CA GLN A 49 -11.99 -3.02 4.40
C GLN A 49 -11.93 -3.29 2.90
N ILE A 50 -12.58 -4.39 2.49
CA ILE A 50 -12.71 -4.72 1.07
C ILE A 50 -13.52 -3.59 0.41
N PRO A 51 -12.97 -2.92 -0.64
CA PRO A 51 -13.70 -1.86 -1.32
C PRO A 51 -14.98 -2.41 -1.97
N PRO A 52 -16.06 -1.61 -2.08
CA PRO A 52 -17.29 -2.02 -2.74
C PRO A 52 -17.05 -2.42 -4.20
N LYS A 53 -17.89 -3.31 -4.74
CA LYS A 53 -17.70 -3.92 -6.08
C LYS A 53 -17.57 -2.89 -7.21
N GLU A 54 -18.20 -1.74 -7.06
CA GLU A 54 -18.16 -0.65 -8.04
C GLU A 54 -16.81 0.08 -8.10
N GLU A 55 -16.09 0.11 -6.97
CA GLU A 55 -14.76 0.72 -6.83
C GLU A 55 -13.62 -0.27 -7.11
N LYS A 56 -13.92 -1.57 -7.25
CA LYS A 56 -12.96 -2.60 -7.70
C LYS A 56 -12.69 -2.51 -9.21
N LYS A 57 -12.38 -1.32 -9.71
CA LYS A 57 -12.05 -1.06 -11.13
C LYS A 57 -10.62 -0.54 -11.21
N SER A 58 -9.94 -0.83 -12.32
CA SER A 58 -8.62 -0.25 -12.57
C SER A 58 -8.77 1.27 -12.70
N HIS A 59 -8.12 2.02 -11.81
CA HIS A 59 -7.99 3.48 -11.94
C HIS A 59 -6.85 3.88 -12.89
N HIS A 60 -6.11 2.91 -13.43
CA HIS A 60 -5.07 3.13 -14.42
C HIS A 60 -5.57 2.70 -15.80
N ASP A 61 -5.55 3.64 -16.75
CA ASP A 61 -5.61 3.33 -18.18
C ASP A 61 -4.28 2.69 -18.60
N PHE A 62 -4.33 1.48 -19.14
CA PHE A 62 -3.17 0.83 -19.73
C PHE A 62 -3.43 0.49 -21.20
N TYR A 63 -2.48 0.87 -22.06
CA TYR A 63 -2.49 0.49 -23.46
C TYR A 63 -1.78 -0.86 -23.62
N MET A 64 -2.53 -1.90 -23.98
CA MET A 64 -1.98 -3.23 -24.20
C MET A 64 -1.75 -3.44 -25.70
N TYR A 65 -0.49 -3.63 -26.08
CA TYR A 65 -0.09 -3.96 -27.45
C TYR A 65 0.17 -5.47 -27.53
N TRP A 66 -0.54 -6.17 -28.41
CA TRP A 66 -0.24 -7.57 -28.69
C TRP A 66 1.04 -7.65 -29.53
N THR A 67 2.09 -8.28 -29.00
CA THR A 67 3.25 -8.65 -29.81
C THR A 67 3.05 -10.07 -30.31
N VAL A 68 2.74 -10.20 -31.60
CA VAL A 68 2.80 -11.50 -32.29
C VAL A 68 4.29 -11.82 -32.44
N LYS A 69 4.83 -12.73 -31.63
CA LYS A 69 6.17 -13.27 -31.87
C LYS A 69 6.12 -14.08 -33.17
N LYS A 70 6.99 -13.72 -34.11
CA LYS A 70 7.19 -14.40 -35.40
C LYS A 70 8.22 -15.50 -35.25
#